data_AF-A0A949XYZ4-F1
#
_entry.id   AF-A0A949XYZ4-F1
#
_cell.length_a   1.000
_cell.length_b   1.000
_cell.length_c   1.000
_cell.angle_alpha   90.00
_cell.angle_beta   90.00
_cell.angle_gamma   90.00
#
_symmetry.space_group_name_H-M   'P 1'
#
loop_
_entity.id
_entity.type
_entity.pdbx_description
1 polymer ?
#
loop_
_entity_poly.entity_id
_entity_poly.type
_entity_poly.pdbx_seq_one_letter_code
_entity_poly.pdbx_strand_id
1 'polypeptide(L)'
;MSVFPRSLLGGLACALALAGGVALMTLAADPRPATPDPQARQLLDEVAKAYRGLSAYADHGEFKVTLSINGKAQKQSSPIRLTLARPNKMDLDAGPVRMVSDGTTLTTAIAPFKKYTASPAPKTITLDTLREGPLGAA
;
A
#
# COMPACT_ATOMS: atom_id res chain seq x y z
N MET A 1 21.04 -2.52 -64.68
CA MET A 1 20.76 -3.39 -65.85
C MET A 1 20.45 -4.77 -65.27
N SER A 2 19.28 -5.40 -65.35
CA SER A 2 18.05 -5.20 -66.11
C SER A 2 16.93 -5.98 -65.39
N VAL A 3 15.78 -5.38 -65.10
CA VAL A 3 14.47 -5.51 -65.80
C VAL A 3 13.58 -6.65 -65.26
N PHE A 4 12.45 -6.26 -64.65
CA PHE A 4 11.25 -7.07 -64.36
C PHE A 4 10.43 -7.37 -65.64
N PRO A 5 9.53 -8.37 -65.60
CA PRO A 5 8.08 -8.08 -65.76
C PRO A 5 7.23 -8.89 -64.74
N ARG A 6 6.13 -8.42 -64.12
CA ARG A 6 4.81 -7.89 -64.52
C ARG A 6 3.84 -8.90 -65.19
N SER A 7 2.67 -9.07 -64.53
CA SER A 7 1.33 -9.46 -65.04
C SER A 7 0.99 -10.97 -64.93
N LEU A 8 -0.24 -11.46 -64.66
CA LEU A 8 -1.59 -10.89 -64.81
C LEU A 8 -2.65 -11.70 -64.00
N LEU A 9 -3.71 -10.99 -63.57
CA LEU A 9 -5.08 -11.33 -63.15
C LEU A 9 -5.62 -12.78 -63.09
N GLY A 10 -6.50 -13.00 -62.09
CA GLY A 10 -7.86 -13.50 -62.34
C GLY A 10 -8.32 -14.68 -61.48
N GLY A 11 -9.32 -14.48 -60.61
CA GLY A 11 -9.93 -15.60 -59.87
C GLY A 11 -10.89 -15.21 -58.75
N LEU A 12 -12.02 -14.63 -59.13
CA LEU A 12 -13.21 -14.37 -58.30
C LEU A 12 -13.80 -15.69 -57.75
N ALA A 13 -14.01 -15.80 -56.44
CA ALA A 13 -15.04 -16.70 -55.89
C ALA A 13 -15.49 -16.25 -54.48
N CYS A 14 -16.73 -15.80 -54.41
CA CYS A 14 -17.52 -15.59 -53.21
C CYS A 14 -17.65 -16.88 -52.37
N ALA A 15 -17.68 -16.76 -51.04
CA ALA A 15 -18.81 -17.25 -50.25
C ALA A 15 -18.71 -16.82 -48.78
N LEU A 16 -19.85 -16.35 -48.28
CA LEU A 16 -20.11 -15.96 -46.90
C LEU A 16 -19.85 -17.12 -45.93
N ALA A 17 -19.28 -16.80 -44.77
CA ALA A 17 -19.66 -17.48 -43.53
C ALA A 17 -19.78 -16.43 -42.42
N LEU A 18 -21.03 -15.98 -42.22
CA LEU A 18 -21.48 -15.41 -40.97
C LEU A 18 -21.29 -16.45 -39.86
N ALA A 19 -20.26 -16.26 -39.05
CA ALA A 19 -20.20 -16.76 -37.67
C ALA A 19 -19.68 -15.57 -36.86
N GLY A 20 -20.54 -14.76 -36.27
CA GLY A 20 -21.32 -15.21 -35.13
C GLY A 20 -20.38 -15.33 -33.93
N GLY A 21 -19.83 -14.20 -33.49
CA GLY A 21 -18.84 -14.16 -32.42
C GLY A 21 -18.57 -12.73 -31.99
N VAL A 22 -19.61 -12.02 -31.56
CA VAL A 22 -19.43 -10.82 -30.73
C VAL A 22 -18.70 -11.31 -29.48
N ALA A 23 -17.37 -11.17 -29.48
CA ALA A 23 -16.59 -11.28 -28.27
C ALA A 23 -17.00 -10.10 -27.38
N LEU A 24 -18.06 -10.31 -26.60
CA LEU A 24 -18.35 -9.50 -25.44
C LEU A 24 -17.10 -9.53 -24.57
N MET A 25 -16.32 -8.45 -24.61
CA MET A 25 -15.45 -8.10 -23.51
C MET A 25 -16.33 -7.98 -22.27
N THR A 26 -16.46 -9.06 -21.53
CA THR A 26 -16.88 -9.01 -20.14
C THR A 26 -15.78 -8.27 -19.39
N LEU A 27 -15.94 -6.95 -19.30
CA LEU A 27 -15.33 -6.17 -18.22
C LEU A 27 -15.70 -6.89 -16.93
N ALA A 28 -14.72 -7.56 -16.32
CA ALA A 28 -14.89 -8.14 -15.01
C ALA A 28 -15.32 -7.01 -14.08
N ALA A 29 -16.58 -7.04 -13.66
CA ALA A 29 -17.08 -6.10 -12.67
C ALA A 29 -16.18 -6.24 -11.44
N ASP A 30 -15.71 -5.10 -10.91
CA ASP A 30 -15.00 -5.10 -9.64
C ASP A 30 -15.83 -5.91 -8.63
N PRO A 31 -15.20 -6.84 -7.89
CA PRO A 31 -15.91 -7.62 -6.90
C PRO A 31 -16.60 -6.65 -5.94
N ARG A 32 -17.94 -6.75 -5.88
CA ARG A 32 -18.73 -5.93 -4.95
C ARG A 32 -18.16 -6.10 -3.55
N PRO A 33 -18.07 -5.02 -2.74
CA PRO A 33 -17.61 -5.12 -1.37
C PRO A 33 -18.42 -6.20 -0.65
N ALA A 34 -17.75 -7.28 -0.25
CA ALA A 34 -18.39 -8.34 0.51
C ALA A 34 -18.86 -7.76 1.84
N THR A 35 -20.09 -8.09 2.26
CA THR A 35 -20.53 -7.78 3.61
C THR A 35 -19.60 -8.50 4.59
N PRO A 36 -18.98 -7.78 5.55
CA PRO A 36 -18.07 -8.41 6.50
C PRO A 36 -18.77 -9.51 7.30
N ASP A 37 -18.11 -10.65 7.49
CA ASP A 37 -18.58 -11.73 8.35
C ASP A 37 -18.79 -11.21 9.78
N PRO A 38 -19.99 -11.34 10.38
CA PRO A 38 -20.26 -10.92 11.74
C PRO A 38 -19.31 -11.53 12.78
N GLN A 39 -18.88 -12.79 12.61
CA GLN A 39 -17.97 -13.44 13.55
C GLN A 39 -16.57 -12.84 13.47
N ALA A 40 -16.06 -12.58 12.26
CA ALA A 40 -14.79 -11.90 12.07
C ALA A 40 -14.81 -10.50 12.71
N ARG A 41 -15.95 -9.79 12.63
CA ARG A 41 -16.09 -8.48 13.27
C ARG A 41 -16.04 -8.58 14.79
N GLN A 42 -16.73 -9.53 15.38
CA GLN A 42 -16.71 -9.76 16.83
C GLN A 42 -15.29 -10.00 17.35
N LEU A 43 -14.52 -10.84 16.66
CA LEU A 43 -13.12 -11.11 17.02
C LEU A 43 -12.26 -9.84 16.99
N LEU A 44 -12.42 -8.98 15.97
CA LEU A 44 -11.69 -7.71 15.90
C LEU A 44 -12.09 -6.75 17.01
N ASP A 45 -13.37 -6.73 17.41
CA ASP A 45 -13.87 -5.89 18.50
C ASP A 45 -13.31 -6.35 19.86
N GLU A 46 -13.14 -7.66 20.08
CA GLU A 46 -12.48 -8.21 21.27
C GLU A 46 -11.01 -7.80 21.36
N VAL A 47 -10.27 -7.92 20.25
CA VAL A 47 -8.88 -7.45 20.16
C VAL A 47 -8.81 -5.94 20.45
N ALA A 48 -9.67 -5.14 19.81
CA ALA A 48 -9.71 -3.70 20.05
C ALA A 48 -9.99 -3.36 21.52
N LYS A 49 -10.90 -4.10 22.18
CA LYS A 49 -11.20 -3.94 23.60
C LYS A 49 -9.97 -4.19 24.47
N ALA A 50 -9.20 -5.25 24.19
CA ALA A 50 -7.98 -5.57 24.94
C ALA A 50 -6.96 -4.42 24.88
N TYR A 51 -6.67 -3.90 23.68
CA TYR A 51 -5.71 -2.80 23.52
C TYR A 51 -6.23 -1.45 24.04
N ARG A 52 -7.53 -1.17 23.94
CA ARG A 52 -8.11 0.09 24.41
C ARG A 52 -7.97 0.28 25.92
N GLY A 53 -7.99 -0.79 26.70
CA GLY A 53 -7.85 -0.75 28.16
C GLY A 53 -6.45 -0.42 28.66
N LEU A 54 -5.41 -0.48 27.80
CA LEU A 54 -4.03 -0.22 28.20
C LEU A 54 -3.75 1.28 28.34
N SER A 55 -3.04 1.65 29.41
CA SER A 55 -2.52 3.02 29.62
C SER A 55 -1.24 3.28 28.82
N ALA A 56 -0.45 2.23 28.59
CA ALA A 56 0.75 2.24 27.78
C ALA A 56 0.94 0.88 27.07
N TYR A 57 1.64 0.90 25.94
CA TYR A 57 2.00 -0.28 25.16
C TYR A 57 3.38 -0.06 24.55
N ALA A 58 4.20 -1.10 24.51
CA ALA A 58 5.48 -1.08 23.83
C ALA A 58 5.68 -2.38 23.06
N ASP A 59 6.26 -2.27 21.88
CA ASP A 59 6.54 -3.41 20.99
C ASP A 59 7.84 -3.19 20.23
N HIS A 60 8.46 -4.30 19.84
CA HIS A 60 9.66 -4.33 19.04
C HIS A 60 9.53 -5.44 18.00
N GLY A 61 9.62 -5.07 16.73
CA GLY A 61 9.51 -5.98 15.61
C GLY A 61 10.57 -5.70 14.55
N GLU A 62 10.45 -6.42 13.45
CA GLU A 62 11.26 -6.21 12.25
C GLU A 62 10.34 -5.99 11.05
N PHE A 63 10.56 -4.91 10.32
CA PHE A 63 9.97 -4.71 9.01
C PHE A 63 10.83 -5.39 7.96
N LYS A 64 10.30 -6.47 7.36
CA LYS A 64 10.95 -7.23 6.29
C LYS A 64 10.14 -7.06 5.02
N VAL A 65 10.75 -6.48 3.99
CA VAL A 65 10.15 -6.37 2.66
C VAL A 65 11.03 -7.07 1.64
N THR A 66 10.40 -7.82 0.74
CA THR A 66 11.04 -8.35 -0.46
C THR A 66 10.44 -7.62 -1.65
N LEU A 67 11.25 -6.82 -2.33
CA LEU A 67 10.88 -6.01 -3.47
C LEU A 67 11.47 -6.65 -4.74
N SER A 68 10.77 -6.57 -5.86
CA SER A 68 11.37 -6.87 -7.17
C SER A 68 11.63 -5.56 -7.90
N ILE A 69 12.90 -5.23 -8.12
CA ILE A 69 13.31 -4.01 -8.84
C ILE A 69 14.09 -4.46 -10.08
N ASN A 70 13.58 -4.11 -11.26
CA ASN A 70 14.14 -4.53 -12.55
C ASN A 70 14.36 -6.06 -12.65
N GLY A 71 13.38 -6.83 -12.15
CA GLY A 71 13.42 -8.29 -12.16
C GLY A 71 14.38 -8.92 -11.14
N LYS A 72 15.04 -8.13 -10.29
CA LYS A 72 15.91 -8.63 -9.21
C LYS A 72 15.19 -8.50 -7.87
N ALA A 73 15.16 -9.60 -7.13
CA ALA A 73 14.69 -9.59 -5.75
C ALA A 73 15.68 -8.82 -4.86
N GLN A 74 15.19 -7.83 -4.15
CA GLN A 74 15.88 -7.09 -3.10
C GLN A 74 15.18 -7.34 -1.78
N LYS A 75 15.95 -7.74 -0.77
CA LYS A 75 15.46 -7.90 0.59
C LYS A 75 15.93 -6.72 1.41
N GLN A 76 15.01 -6.09 2.13
CA GLN A 76 15.30 -5.06 3.11
C GLN A 76 14.67 -5.46 4.44
N SER A 77 15.45 -5.31 5.51
CA SER A 77 15.01 -5.56 6.88
C SER A 77 15.42 -4.39 7.74
N SER A 78 14.52 -3.86 8.56
CA SER A 78 14.82 -2.82 9.53
C SER A 78 14.09 -3.09 10.85
N PRO A 79 14.73 -2.90 12.01
CA PRO A 79 14.03 -2.96 13.27
C PRO A 79 12.97 -1.84 13.33
N ILE A 80 11.85 -2.13 13.97
CA ILE A 80 10.82 -1.14 14.32
C ILE A 80 10.56 -1.22 15.81
N ARG A 81 10.61 -0.07 16.49
CA ARG A 81 10.22 0.06 17.89
C ARG A 81 9.04 1.01 17.98
N LEU A 82 8.01 0.58 18.68
CA LEU A 82 6.81 1.38 18.92
C LEU A 82 6.57 1.47 20.42
N THR A 83 6.42 2.69 20.93
CA THR A 83 5.95 2.95 22.29
C THR A 83 4.77 3.91 22.21
N LEU A 84 3.70 3.58 22.94
CA LEU A 84 2.48 4.37 23.05
C LEU A 84 2.18 4.61 24.53
N ALA A 85 1.79 5.82 24.88
CA ALA A 85 1.27 6.14 26.21
C ALA A 85 0.12 7.14 26.12
N ARG A 86 -0.91 6.94 26.95
CA ARG A 86 -2.05 7.86 27.00
C ARG A 86 -1.73 9.10 27.85
N PRO A 87 -2.30 10.27 27.51
CA PRO A 87 -2.95 10.59 26.24
C PRO A 87 -1.91 10.97 25.15
N ASN A 88 -2.13 10.53 23.90
CA ASN A 88 -1.44 10.99 22.69
C ASN A 88 0.10 11.06 22.73
N LYS A 89 0.77 10.19 23.47
CA LYS A 89 2.23 10.06 23.42
C LYS A 89 2.62 8.87 22.57
N MET A 90 3.60 9.07 21.71
CA MET A 90 4.10 8.05 20.80
C MET A 90 5.60 8.23 20.57
N ASP A 91 6.31 7.12 20.47
CA ASP A 91 7.65 7.06 19.90
C ASP A 91 7.68 5.88 18.92
N LEU A 92 7.83 6.19 17.64
CA LEU A 92 7.96 5.22 16.56
C LEU A 92 9.34 5.42 15.93
N ASP A 93 10.22 4.47 16.19
CA ASP A 93 11.54 4.38 15.58
C ASP A 93 11.51 3.30 14.50
N ALA A 94 11.62 3.73 13.25
CA ALA A 94 11.68 2.87 12.07
C ALA A 94 13.04 2.98 11.36
N GLY A 95 14.11 3.32 12.09
CA GLY A 95 15.47 3.43 11.57
C GLY A 95 15.78 4.84 11.04
N PRO A 96 15.89 5.06 9.71
CA PRO A 96 16.19 6.39 9.16
C PRO A 96 15.11 7.43 9.42
N VAL A 97 13.90 7.00 9.81
CA VAL A 97 12.78 7.85 10.20
C VAL A 97 12.40 7.55 11.64
N ARG A 98 12.24 8.62 12.43
CA ARG A 98 11.66 8.55 13.78
C ARG A 98 10.54 9.56 13.92
N MET A 99 9.43 9.13 14.51
CA MET A 99 8.28 9.98 14.82
C MET A 99 8.06 9.99 16.33
N VAL A 100 7.99 11.17 16.92
CA VAL A 100 7.75 11.35 18.36
C VAL A 100 6.58 12.29 18.56
N SER A 101 5.62 11.90 19.38
CA SER A 101 4.61 12.81 19.91
C SER A 101 4.70 12.87 21.44
N ASP A 102 4.81 14.07 21.98
CA ASP A 102 4.82 14.33 23.42
C ASP A 102 3.41 14.64 24.00
N GLY A 103 2.38 14.56 23.15
CA GLY A 103 1.00 14.94 23.45
C GLY A 103 0.64 16.38 23.06
N THR A 104 1.63 17.21 22.71
CA THR A 104 1.45 18.61 22.27
C THR A 104 2.01 18.85 20.88
N THR A 105 3.14 18.23 20.56
CA THR A 105 3.86 18.36 19.31
C THR A 105 4.08 16.97 18.72
N LEU A 106 3.90 16.83 17.42
CA LEU A 106 4.35 15.69 16.63
C LEU A 106 5.60 16.10 15.87
N THR A 107 6.69 15.36 16.03
CA THR A 107 7.97 15.60 15.36
C THR A 107 8.35 14.39 14.53
N THR A 108 8.69 14.63 13.26
CA THR A 108 9.18 13.60 12.34
C THR A 108 10.60 13.96 11.93
N ALA A 109 11.56 13.10 12.23
CA ALA A 109 12.96 13.27 11.88
C ALA A 109 13.37 12.28 10.79
N ILE A 110 14.13 12.76 9.80
CA ILE A 110 14.71 11.96 8.72
C ILE A 110 16.24 12.06 8.81
N ALA A 111 16.84 11.09 9.49
CA ALA A 111 18.24 11.14 9.90
C ALA A 111 19.23 11.31 8.74
N PRO A 112 19.10 10.59 7.60
CA PRO A 112 20.03 10.74 6.47
C PRO A 112 20.07 12.17 5.91
N PHE A 113 18.97 12.91 6.02
CA PHE A 113 18.88 14.28 5.48
C PHE A 113 19.13 15.36 6.52
N LYS A 114 19.32 14.99 7.80
CA LYS A 114 19.41 15.95 8.92
C LYS A 114 18.25 16.95 8.92
N LYS A 115 17.06 16.48 8.53
CA LYS A 115 15.84 17.28 8.45
C LYS A 115 14.82 16.76 9.45
N TYR A 116 14.03 17.67 9.98
CA TYR A 116 12.85 17.34 10.77
C TYR A 116 11.71 18.29 10.45
N THR A 117 10.49 17.83 10.72
CA THR A 117 9.28 18.65 10.74
C THR A 117 8.66 18.58 12.13
N ALA A 118 7.99 19.65 12.53
CA ALA A 118 7.21 19.71 13.76
C ALA A 118 5.83 20.31 13.43
N SER A 119 4.80 19.70 13.97
CA SER A 119 3.41 20.16 13.86
C SER A 119 2.70 19.96 15.19
N PRO A 120 1.56 20.65 15.44
CA PRO A 120 0.72 20.34 16.58
C PRO A 120 0.35 18.85 16.59
N ALA A 121 0.47 18.20 17.74
CA ALA A 121 0.03 16.82 17.89
C ALA A 121 -1.49 16.73 17.63
N PRO A 122 -1.96 15.69 16.93
CA PRO A 122 -3.38 15.50 16.71
C PRO A 122 -4.08 15.25 18.04
N LYS A 123 -5.37 15.59 18.11
CA LYS A 123 -6.21 15.29 19.28
C LYS A 123 -6.34 13.78 19.54
N THR A 124 -6.15 12.97 18.51
CA THR A 124 -6.13 11.51 18.57
C THR A 124 -5.12 10.98 17.56
N ILE A 125 -4.20 10.12 17.98
CA ILE A 125 -3.29 9.42 17.07
C ILE A 125 -4.07 8.32 16.35
N THR A 126 -4.11 8.38 15.02
CA THR A 126 -4.77 7.39 14.15
C THR A 126 -3.79 6.87 13.10
N LEU A 127 -4.21 5.90 12.28
CA LEU A 127 -3.39 5.43 11.16
C LEU A 127 -3.09 6.57 10.16
N ASP A 128 -3.98 7.55 10.02
CA ASP A 128 -3.75 8.71 9.15
C ASP A 128 -2.58 9.57 9.64
N THR A 129 -2.36 9.63 10.97
CA THR A 129 -1.17 10.28 11.56
C THR A 129 0.14 9.66 11.06
N LEU A 130 0.13 8.38 10.66
CA LEU A 130 1.29 7.66 10.14
C LEU A 130 1.40 7.73 8.61
N ARG A 131 0.31 8.10 7.92
CA ARG A 131 0.29 8.27 6.45
C ARG A 131 1.01 9.54 6.02
N GLU A 132 0.86 10.61 6.80
CA GLU A 132 1.48 11.89 6.53
C GLU A 132 2.96 11.88 6.97
N GLY A 133 3.84 11.39 6.11
CA GLY A 133 5.28 11.37 6.37
C GLY A 133 6.05 10.35 5.54
N PRO A 134 7.37 10.25 5.75
CA PRO A 134 8.24 9.31 5.01
C PRO A 134 7.95 7.83 5.32
N LEU A 135 7.07 7.51 6.29
CA LEU A 135 6.57 6.16 6.54
C LEU A 135 5.32 5.80 5.72
N GLY A 136 4.65 6.79 5.12
CA GLY A 136 3.34 6.64 4.50
C GLY A 136 3.18 7.26 3.12
N ALA A 137 4.28 7.76 2.52
CA ALA A 137 4.25 8.25 1.16
C ALA A 137 3.88 7.11 0.19
N ALA A 138 2.65 7.17 -0.32
CA ALA A 138 2.31 6.70 -1.65
C ALA A 138 2.92 7.64 -2.69
#